data_AF-A0A1I7JY66-F1
#
_entry.id   AF-A0A1I7JY66-F1
#
_cell.length_a   1.000
_cell.length_b   1.000
_cell.length_c   1.000
_cell.angle_alpha   90.00
_cell.angle_beta   90.00
_cell.angle_gamma   90.00
#
_symmetry.space_group_name_H-M   'P 1'
#
loop_
_entity.id
_entity.type
_entity.pdbx_description
1 polymer ?
#
loop_
_entity_poly.entity_id
_entity_poly.type
_entity_poly.pdbx_seq_one_letter_code
_entity_poly.pdbx_strand_id
1 'polypeptide(L)'
;MTVIEMIDKFNLNRDKIGEGLYLLYFAVMVGARALGLYEGMTLYNISLILGLFLFACKILVTRHTVKEYGVMAFLFALSFLVYHFTGEKGLLVCFTMLLGMKGVSVKKAITVGAVTAGTLILGKIVLGVFGVLPEVYYPQERSGAGLMFRHAFGYAHPNTLQMNVLMLTMMVIYLLTKTVMKSDLDRKKKLSYISLISVAALFFNLYIFMYSGSRSGIITCMVFLICNFWLAVRKKIGIFEKIICYAAFPLTCVVSIIFPLVLPENIFEFLNRTVFNSRFMLAKYFWSNNHLSLFGIRLNNPMPNLKTYGIDMAPMYLFLQLGIVAFIVIASLTLWFVNTSIKEDKRAELAVLMAMLFIGMWEPFLYNLGFKNFAYVFMGGMLYSYLNKENAKASDEVSKKETDETDGSKIAGTYFGRLIKAVTGAVLSGFAAALIFLLATVPPTALYGDRECGEDGVSFGMEAEYLSENYVKELKKNGDIVIGYKDAETPMYKYGEDIATMEYEKKVISVGVWVGILALLVLCAVLCSGGSKKPKIVI
;
A
#
# COMPACT_ATOMS: atom_id res chain seq x y z
N MET A 1 -8.48 -30.92 -33.69
CA MET A 1 -7.51 -29.83 -33.50
C MET A 1 -6.14 -30.45 -33.57
N THR A 2 -5.41 -30.22 -34.65
CA THR A 2 -4.07 -30.82 -34.85
C THR A 2 -3.03 -30.08 -33.99
N VAL A 3 -1.90 -30.72 -33.69
CA VAL A 3 -0.81 -30.11 -32.91
C VAL A 3 -0.29 -28.81 -33.58
N ILE A 4 -0.32 -28.77 -34.91
CA ILE A 4 0.07 -27.61 -35.71
C ILE A 4 -0.91 -26.44 -35.51
N GLU A 5 -2.23 -26.70 -35.56
CA GLU A 5 -3.25 -25.67 -35.27
C GLU A 5 -3.14 -25.12 -33.84
N MET A 6 -2.76 -25.96 -32.86
CA MET A 6 -2.49 -25.49 -31.49
C MET A 6 -1.26 -24.59 -31.42
N ILE A 7 -0.17 -24.93 -32.10
CA ILE A 7 1.06 -24.13 -32.14
C ILE A 7 0.81 -22.77 -32.81
N ASP A 8 0.05 -22.74 -33.90
CA ASP A 8 -0.28 -21.50 -34.61
C ASP A 8 -1.20 -20.60 -33.76
N LYS A 9 -2.22 -21.18 -33.13
CA LYS A 9 -3.11 -20.45 -32.22
C LYS A 9 -2.38 -19.94 -30.99
N PHE A 10 -1.40 -20.69 -30.48
CA PHE A 10 -0.52 -20.27 -29.38
C PHE A 10 0.36 -19.11 -29.81
N ASN A 11 1.01 -19.19 -30.98
CA ASN A 11 1.85 -18.12 -31.52
C ASN A 11 1.05 -16.84 -31.75
N LEU A 12 -0.18 -16.93 -32.24
CA LEU A 12 -1.07 -15.78 -32.47
C LEU A 12 -1.50 -15.09 -31.15
N ASN A 13 -1.66 -15.86 -30.07
CA ASN A 13 -2.13 -15.34 -28.77
C ASN A 13 -1.01 -15.17 -27.74
N ARG A 14 0.24 -15.40 -28.12
CA ARG A 14 1.41 -15.47 -27.24
C ARG A 14 1.53 -14.22 -26.34
N ASP A 15 1.35 -13.03 -26.91
CA ASP A 15 1.45 -11.78 -26.16
C ASP A 15 0.32 -11.60 -25.15
N LYS A 16 -0.91 -12.00 -25.50
CA LYS A 16 -2.07 -11.97 -24.59
C LYS A 16 -1.91 -12.99 -23.45
N ILE A 17 -1.40 -14.19 -23.74
CA ILE A 17 -1.10 -15.20 -22.72
C ILE A 17 -0.01 -14.68 -21.78
N GLY A 18 1.06 -14.11 -22.32
CA GLY A 18 2.10 -13.46 -21.55
C GLY A 18 1.53 -12.34 -20.66
N GLU A 19 0.70 -11.45 -21.20
CA GLU A 19 0.05 -10.41 -20.39
C GLU A 19 -0.79 -11.03 -19.25
N GLY A 20 -1.60 -12.04 -19.53
CA GLY A 20 -2.43 -12.74 -18.55
C GLY A 20 -1.61 -13.40 -17.43
N LEU A 21 -0.50 -14.07 -17.77
CA LEU A 21 0.41 -14.69 -16.80
C LEU A 21 0.99 -13.66 -15.82
N TYR A 22 1.42 -12.49 -16.32
CA TYR A 22 1.93 -11.44 -15.46
C TYR A 22 0.83 -10.84 -14.57
N LEU A 23 -0.37 -10.60 -15.11
CA LEU A 23 -1.49 -10.07 -14.31
C LEU A 23 -1.90 -11.06 -13.21
N LEU A 24 -1.90 -12.36 -13.49
CA LEU A 24 -2.16 -13.39 -12.49
C LEU A 24 -1.05 -13.45 -11.43
N TYR A 25 0.22 -13.42 -11.84
CA TYR A 25 1.37 -13.29 -10.94
C TYR A 25 1.20 -12.10 -9.98
N PHE A 26 0.89 -10.92 -10.54
CA PHE A 26 0.73 -9.70 -9.78
C PHE A 26 -0.47 -9.80 -8.83
N ALA A 27 -1.59 -10.37 -9.26
CA ALA A 27 -2.78 -10.60 -8.42
C ALA A 27 -2.47 -11.54 -7.24
N VAL A 28 -1.79 -12.66 -7.48
CA VAL A 28 -1.41 -13.61 -6.42
C VAL A 28 -0.51 -12.94 -5.38
N MET A 29 0.52 -12.23 -5.83
CA MET A 29 1.50 -11.62 -4.92
C MET A 29 0.94 -10.43 -4.15
N VAL A 30 0.16 -9.55 -4.81
CA VAL A 30 -0.57 -8.46 -4.14
C VAL A 30 -1.61 -9.04 -3.18
N GLY A 31 -2.35 -10.07 -3.60
CA GLY A 31 -3.38 -10.73 -2.81
C GLY A 31 -2.81 -11.36 -1.53
N ALA A 32 -1.69 -12.06 -1.62
CA ALA A 32 -1.02 -12.64 -0.45
C ALA A 32 -0.69 -11.56 0.60
N ARG A 33 -0.22 -10.39 0.17
CA ARG A 33 0.12 -9.29 1.08
C ARG A 33 -1.10 -8.54 1.59
N ALA A 34 -2.13 -8.37 0.77
CA ALA A 34 -3.43 -7.83 1.16
C ALA A 34 -4.14 -8.72 2.20
N LEU A 35 -3.93 -10.04 2.15
CA LEU A 35 -4.37 -10.96 3.21
C LEU A 35 -3.58 -10.83 4.51
N GLY A 36 -2.45 -10.12 4.49
CA GLY A 36 -1.57 -9.96 5.65
C GLY A 36 -0.58 -11.10 5.82
N LEU A 37 -0.38 -11.95 4.81
CA LEU A 37 0.60 -13.03 4.85
C LEU A 37 2.01 -12.46 4.78
N TYR A 38 2.93 -12.99 5.59
CA TYR A 38 4.32 -12.52 5.68
C TYR A 38 5.32 -13.69 5.68
N GLU A 39 6.60 -13.35 5.52
CA GLU A 39 7.67 -14.34 5.47
C GLU A 39 7.70 -15.21 6.74
N GLY A 40 7.86 -16.52 6.55
CA GLY A 40 7.76 -17.50 7.63
C GLY A 40 6.40 -18.22 7.67
N MET A 41 5.35 -17.64 7.08
CA MET A 41 4.06 -18.33 6.94
C MET A 41 4.07 -19.28 5.75
N THR A 42 3.61 -20.52 5.93
CA THR A 42 3.50 -21.54 4.88
C THR A 42 2.71 -21.03 3.67
N LEU A 43 1.57 -20.36 3.91
CA LEU A 43 0.72 -19.85 2.84
C LEU A 43 1.38 -18.72 2.03
N TYR A 44 2.22 -17.91 2.69
CA TYR A 44 3.02 -16.90 1.99
C TYR A 44 4.07 -17.55 1.09
N ASN A 45 4.76 -18.58 1.58
CA ASN A 45 5.78 -19.31 0.80
C ASN A 45 5.17 -20.01 -0.42
N ILE A 46 3.98 -20.63 -0.27
CA ILE A 46 3.25 -21.21 -1.40
C ILE A 46 2.93 -20.14 -2.45
N SER A 47 2.42 -18.98 -2.00
CA SER A 47 2.10 -17.86 -2.89
C SER A 47 3.34 -17.35 -3.63
N LEU A 48 4.48 -17.28 -2.96
CA LEU A 48 5.76 -16.87 -3.54
C LEU A 48 6.23 -17.86 -4.62
N ILE A 49 6.20 -19.16 -4.36
CA ILE A 49 6.59 -20.20 -5.33
C ILE A 49 5.66 -20.16 -6.54
N LEU A 50 4.35 -20.09 -6.33
CA LEU A 50 3.37 -19.95 -7.41
C LEU A 50 3.63 -18.68 -8.23
N GLY A 51 3.91 -17.56 -7.58
CA GLY A 51 4.26 -16.31 -8.24
C GLY A 51 5.52 -16.43 -9.11
N LEU A 52 6.60 -17.02 -8.58
CA LEU A 52 7.83 -17.26 -9.33
C LEU A 52 7.61 -18.22 -10.51
N PHE A 53 6.78 -19.25 -10.35
CA PHE A 53 6.40 -20.15 -11.43
C PHE A 53 5.64 -19.40 -12.55
N LEU A 54 4.65 -18.57 -12.20
CA LEU A 54 3.93 -17.74 -13.17
C LEU A 54 4.86 -16.75 -13.90
N PHE A 55 5.82 -16.18 -13.17
CA PHE A 55 6.85 -15.32 -13.75
C PHE A 55 7.76 -16.11 -14.72
N ALA A 56 8.21 -17.31 -14.36
CA ALA A 56 9.02 -18.15 -15.24
C ALA A 56 8.26 -18.49 -16.54
N CYS A 57 7.00 -18.91 -16.41
CA CYS A 57 6.10 -19.12 -17.56
C CYS A 57 5.96 -17.85 -18.41
N LYS A 58 5.82 -16.67 -17.79
CA LYS A 58 5.77 -15.37 -18.49
C LYS A 58 7.02 -15.13 -19.34
N ILE A 59 8.21 -15.39 -18.80
CA ILE A 59 9.47 -15.18 -19.53
C ILE A 59 9.60 -16.17 -20.70
N LEU A 60 9.24 -17.43 -20.52
CA LEU A 60 9.26 -18.43 -21.60
C LEU A 60 8.29 -18.07 -22.73
N VAL A 61 7.10 -17.60 -22.36
CA VAL A 61 6.05 -17.19 -23.31
C VAL A 61 6.36 -15.84 -23.95
N THR A 62 7.16 -14.95 -23.37
CA THR A 62 7.39 -13.63 -23.98
C THR A 62 8.65 -13.66 -24.86
N ARG A 63 8.61 -13.08 -26.07
CA ARG A 63 9.82 -12.97 -26.89
C ARG A 63 10.73 -11.89 -26.29
N HIS A 64 12.00 -12.20 -26.08
CA HIS A 64 12.97 -11.25 -25.54
C HIS A 64 14.15 -11.03 -26.49
N THR A 65 14.68 -9.81 -26.51
CA THR A 65 15.89 -9.47 -27.26
C THR A 65 17.14 -9.82 -26.46
N VAL A 66 18.29 -9.93 -27.11
CA VAL A 66 19.57 -10.21 -26.42
C VAL A 66 19.88 -9.17 -25.35
N LYS A 67 19.61 -7.89 -25.64
CA LYS A 67 19.78 -6.79 -24.66
C LYS A 67 18.90 -6.99 -23.42
N GLU A 68 17.63 -7.35 -23.62
CA GLU A 68 16.72 -7.63 -22.51
C GLU A 68 17.18 -8.83 -21.68
N TYR A 69 17.64 -9.90 -22.32
CA TYR A 69 18.25 -11.03 -21.60
C TYR A 69 19.48 -10.60 -20.80
N GLY A 70 20.33 -9.73 -21.35
CA GLY A 70 21.47 -9.16 -20.63
C GLY A 70 21.05 -8.41 -19.37
N VAL A 71 20.03 -7.54 -19.45
CA VAL A 71 19.50 -6.81 -18.28
C VAL A 71 18.89 -7.77 -17.26
N MET A 72 18.10 -8.76 -17.72
CA MET A 72 17.51 -9.77 -16.83
C MET A 72 18.60 -10.58 -16.11
N ALA A 73 19.60 -11.06 -16.83
CA ALA A 73 20.71 -11.83 -16.27
C ALA A 73 21.50 -11.01 -15.24
N PHE A 74 21.79 -9.74 -15.53
CA PHE A 74 22.48 -8.85 -14.59
C PHE A 74 21.69 -8.66 -13.27
N LEU A 75 20.39 -8.32 -13.37
CA LEU A 75 19.56 -8.09 -12.19
C LEU A 75 19.35 -9.38 -11.37
N PHE A 76 19.15 -10.53 -12.02
CA PHE A 76 19.03 -11.80 -11.31
C PHE A 76 20.35 -12.28 -10.71
N ALA A 77 21.48 -12.10 -11.38
CA ALA A 77 22.79 -12.41 -10.81
C ALA A 77 23.04 -11.58 -9.54
N LEU A 78 22.74 -10.28 -9.58
CA LEU A 78 22.83 -9.42 -8.40
C LEU A 78 21.90 -9.89 -7.28
N SER A 79 20.63 -10.17 -7.57
CA SER A 79 19.69 -10.66 -6.56
C SER A 79 20.12 -12.01 -5.97
N PHE A 80 20.69 -12.90 -6.78
CA PHE A 80 21.18 -14.20 -6.34
C PHE A 80 22.40 -14.05 -5.44
N LEU A 81 23.36 -13.20 -5.81
CA LEU A 81 24.53 -12.91 -4.98
C LEU A 81 24.10 -12.32 -3.64
N VAL A 82 23.20 -11.34 -3.64
CA VAL A 82 22.67 -10.76 -2.39
C VAL A 82 21.98 -11.84 -1.55
N TYR A 83 21.12 -12.67 -2.15
CA TYR A 83 20.48 -13.76 -1.44
C TYR A 83 21.49 -14.76 -0.84
N HIS A 84 22.55 -15.08 -1.58
CA HIS A 84 23.59 -16.00 -1.12
C HIS A 84 24.31 -15.49 0.13
N PHE A 85 24.67 -14.20 0.17
CA PHE A 85 25.41 -13.62 1.31
C PHE A 85 24.53 -13.20 2.49
N THR A 86 23.26 -12.86 2.24
CA THR A 86 22.37 -12.25 3.25
C THR A 86 21.27 -13.22 3.72
N GLY A 87 20.78 -14.07 2.82
CA GLY A 87 19.52 -14.82 2.96
C GLY A 87 18.25 -14.03 2.59
N GLU A 88 18.39 -12.75 2.22
CA GLU A 88 17.30 -11.85 1.88
C GLU A 88 16.82 -12.08 0.44
N LYS A 89 15.50 -12.23 0.25
CA LYS A 89 14.90 -12.48 -1.08
C LYS A 89 14.18 -11.24 -1.64
N GLY A 90 14.29 -10.10 -0.97
CA GLY A 90 13.53 -8.89 -1.30
C GLY A 90 13.81 -8.36 -2.71
N LEU A 91 15.09 -8.30 -3.10
CA LEU A 91 15.47 -7.86 -4.46
C LEU A 91 14.94 -8.76 -5.56
N LEU A 92 14.87 -10.07 -5.31
CA LEU A 92 14.34 -11.04 -6.28
C LEU A 92 12.92 -10.64 -6.65
N VAL A 93 12.10 -10.39 -5.63
CA VAL A 93 10.71 -9.98 -5.77
C VAL A 93 10.56 -8.62 -6.45
N CYS A 94 11.41 -7.65 -6.11
CA CYS A 94 11.45 -6.35 -6.78
C CYS A 94 11.74 -6.49 -8.27
N PHE A 95 12.73 -7.31 -8.63
CA PHE A 95 13.15 -7.49 -10.02
C PHE A 95 12.17 -8.33 -10.83
N THR A 96 11.53 -9.36 -10.28
CA THR A 96 10.47 -10.09 -10.99
C THR A 96 9.25 -9.20 -11.25
N MET A 97 8.89 -8.31 -10.32
CA MET A 97 7.85 -7.30 -10.53
C MET A 97 8.21 -6.31 -11.65
N LEU A 98 9.47 -5.87 -11.73
CA LEU A 98 9.94 -4.98 -12.79
C LEU A 98 10.02 -5.67 -14.16
N LEU A 99 10.70 -6.81 -14.23
CA LEU A 99 11.04 -7.50 -15.47
C LEU A 99 9.82 -8.16 -16.13
N GLY A 100 8.79 -8.51 -15.36
CA GLY A 100 7.58 -9.13 -15.90
C GLY A 100 6.70 -8.19 -16.74
N MET A 101 6.96 -6.88 -16.69
CA MET A 101 6.16 -5.84 -17.36
C MET A 101 6.25 -5.82 -18.88
N LYS A 102 7.07 -6.68 -19.52
CA LYS A 102 7.16 -6.71 -20.99
C LYS A 102 5.82 -7.03 -21.63
N GLY A 103 5.35 -6.11 -22.48
CA GLY A 103 4.06 -6.25 -23.18
C GLY A 103 2.84 -6.05 -22.27
N VAL A 104 3.03 -5.53 -21.05
CA VAL A 104 1.93 -5.30 -20.09
C VAL A 104 1.72 -3.81 -19.91
N SER A 105 0.46 -3.37 -19.99
CA SER A 105 0.11 -1.99 -19.65
C SER A 105 0.18 -1.76 -18.14
N VAL A 106 0.92 -0.72 -17.72
CA VAL A 106 0.93 -0.23 -16.33
C VAL A 106 -0.48 -0.03 -15.78
N LYS A 107 -1.38 0.56 -16.58
CA LYS A 107 -2.77 0.80 -16.16
C LYS A 107 -3.46 -0.52 -15.76
N LYS A 108 -3.32 -1.56 -16.58
CA LYS A 108 -3.93 -2.88 -16.31
C LYS A 108 -3.34 -3.54 -15.07
N ALA A 109 -2.01 -3.53 -14.92
CA ALA A 109 -1.35 -4.10 -13.75
C ALA A 109 -1.81 -3.42 -12.45
N ILE A 110 -1.83 -2.09 -12.41
CA ILE A 110 -2.31 -1.34 -11.22
C ILE A 110 -3.81 -1.54 -11.01
N THR A 111 -4.64 -1.66 -12.06
CA THR A 111 -6.06 -2.00 -11.91
C THR A 111 -6.25 -3.36 -11.26
N VAL A 112 -5.54 -4.40 -11.74
CA VAL A 112 -5.60 -5.74 -11.14
C VAL A 112 -5.13 -5.72 -9.68
N GLY A 113 -4.04 -5.01 -9.38
CA GLY A 113 -3.56 -4.82 -8.02
C GLY A 113 -4.59 -4.12 -7.12
N ALA A 114 -5.17 -3.01 -7.59
CA ALA A 114 -6.15 -2.23 -6.83
C ALA A 114 -7.44 -3.01 -6.57
N VAL A 115 -7.94 -3.77 -7.55
CA VAL A 115 -9.16 -4.59 -7.39
C VAL A 115 -8.90 -5.75 -6.42
N THR A 116 -7.77 -6.45 -6.60
CA THR A 116 -7.40 -7.59 -5.75
C THR A 116 -7.16 -7.13 -4.31
N ALA A 117 -6.30 -6.13 -4.12
CA ALA A 117 -6.01 -5.57 -2.81
C ALA A 117 -7.25 -4.93 -2.19
N GLY A 118 -8.03 -4.17 -2.97
CA GLY A 118 -9.24 -3.49 -2.51
C GLY A 118 -10.27 -4.45 -1.95
N THR A 119 -10.57 -5.51 -2.69
CA THR A 119 -11.54 -6.54 -2.25
C THR A 119 -11.11 -7.18 -0.93
N LEU A 120 -9.83 -7.56 -0.82
CA LEU A 120 -9.31 -8.25 0.36
C LEU A 120 -9.15 -7.31 1.57
N ILE A 121 -8.59 -6.12 1.37
CA ILE A 121 -8.36 -5.13 2.44
C ILE A 121 -9.70 -4.62 2.99
N LEU A 122 -10.63 -4.22 2.12
CA LEU A 122 -11.94 -3.74 2.56
C LEU A 122 -12.74 -4.87 3.23
N GLY A 123 -12.70 -6.09 2.68
CA GLY A 123 -13.29 -7.26 3.32
C GLY A 123 -12.76 -7.49 4.74
N LYS A 124 -11.43 -7.42 4.94
CA LYS A 124 -10.83 -7.52 6.28
C LYS A 124 -11.23 -6.40 7.22
N ILE A 125 -11.30 -5.15 6.75
CA ILE A 125 -11.74 -4.04 7.61
C ILE A 125 -13.19 -4.25 8.02
N VAL A 126 -14.10 -4.57 7.09
CA VAL A 126 -15.51 -4.84 7.42
C VAL A 126 -15.61 -5.96 8.45
N LEU A 127 -15.00 -7.12 8.17
CA LEU A 127 -15.07 -8.27 9.06
C LEU A 127 -14.39 -8.01 10.41
N GLY A 128 -13.34 -7.20 10.46
CA GLY A 128 -12.66 -6.80 11.69
C GLY A 128 -13.49 -5.85 12.54
N VAL A 129 -14.01 -4.78 11.93
CA VAL A 129 -14.86 -3.77 12.59
C VAL A 129 -16.12 -4.38 13.20
N PHE A 130 -16.73 -5.34 12.51
CA PHE A 130 -17.92 -6.04 13.02
C PHE A 130 -17.60 -7.28 13.88
N GLY A 131 -16.33 -7.48 14.26
CA GLY A 131 -15.92 -8.53 15.20
C GLY A 131 -16.06 -9.96 14.69
N VAL A 132 -16.14 -10.15 13.37
CA VAL A 132 -16.23 -11.48 12.73
C VAL A 132 -14.86 -12.15 12.66
N LEU A 133 -13.79 -11.37 12.48
CA LEU A 133 -12.43 -11.88 12.48
C LEU A 133 -11.81 -11.84 13.88
N PRO A 134 -11.05 -12.88 14.28
CA PRO A 134 -10.21 -12.82 15.47
C PRO A 134 -9.26 -11.63 15.36
N GLU A 135 -9.24 -10.80 16.41
CA GLU A 135 -8.52 -9.55 16.40
C GLU A 135 -7.23 -9.61 17.22
N VAL A 136 -6.18 -9.03 16.65
CA VAL A 136 -5.00 -8.61 17.42
C VAL A 136 -5.12 -7.12 17.64
N TYR A 137 -5.11 -6.70 18.90
CA TYR A 137 -5.09 -5.30 19.28
C TYR A 137 -3.98 -5.04 20.30
N TYR A 138 -3.56 -3.78 20.40
CA TYR A 138 -2.55 -3.34 21.35
C TYR A 138 -3.04 -2.10 22.08
N PRO A 139 -3.25 -2.16 23.40
CA PRO A 139 -3.40 -0.95 24.19
C PRO A 139 -2.09 -0.17 24.16
N GLN A 140 -2.15 1.15 23.98
CA GLN A 140 -0.95 1.98 23.95
C GLN A 140 -1.25 3.41 24.39
N GLU A 141 -0.45 3.92 25.32
CA GLU A 141 -0.48 5.34 25.65
C GLU A 141 0.15 6.18 24.56
N ARG A 142 -0.54 7.25 24.18
CA ARG A 142 -0.06 8.24 23.22
C ARG A 142 -0.12 9.62 23.84
N SER A 143 1.03 10.29 23.84
CA SER A 143 1.12 11.70 24.21
C SER A 143 0.09 12.52 23.43
N GLY A 144 -0.79 13.20 24.18
CA GLY A 144 -1.89 14.04 23.67
C GLY A 144 -3.21 13.33 23.39
N ALA A 145 -3.27 11.99 23.36
CA ALA A 145 -4.49 11.22 23.09
C ALA A 145 -4.86 10.23 24.20
N GLY A 146 -4.01 10.06 25.22
CA GLY A 146 -4.23 9.09 26.30
C GLY A 146 -4.00 7.64 25.86
N LEU A 147 -4.52 6.71 26.64
CA LEU A 147 -4.52 5.29 26.31
C LEU A 147 -5.48 5.05 25.14
N MET A 148 -5.01 4.35 24.10
CA MET A 148 -5.84 4.00 22.95
C MET A 148 -5.67 2.55 22.56
N PHE A 149 -6.75 1.92 22.10
CA PHE A 149 -6.70 0.57 21.56
C PHE A 149 -6.39 0.64 20.08
N ARG A 150 -5.29 -0.02 19.69
CA ARG A 150 -4.81 -0.07 18.32
C ARG A 150 -5.19 -1.40 17.69
N HIS A 151 -6.10 -1.34 16.73
CA HIS A 151 -6.70 -2.48 16.07
C HIS A 151 -5.92 -2.87 14.82
N ALA A 152 -5.69 -4.17 14.63
CA ALA A 152 -4.98 -4.68 13.47
C ALA A 152 -5.89 -5.36 12.44
N PHE A 153 -7.18 -5.61 12.73
CA PHE A 153 -8.15 -6.22 11.79
C PHE A 153 -7.60 -7.42 10.99
N GLY A 154 -7.05 -8.39 11.73
CA GLY A 154 -6.47 -9.61 11.17
C GLY A 154 -5.10 -9.45 10.51
N TYR A 155 -4.44 -8.30 10.63
CA TYR A 155 -3.02 -8.16 10.35
C TYR A 155 -2.19 -8.40 11.61
N ALA A 156 -0.91 -8.71 11.45
CA ALA A 156 0.00 -8.92 12.59
C ALA A 156 0.18 -7.68 13.47
N HIS A 157 0.00 -6.49 12.88
CA HIS A 157 0.24 -5.23 13.55
C HIS A 157 -0.65 -4.09 13.00
N PRO A 158 -1.12 -3.13 13.84
CA PRO A 158 -1.90 -1.98 13.41
C PRO A 158 -1.21 -1.12 12.34
N ASN A 159 0.11 -0.94 12.39
CA ASN A 159 0.84 -0.26 11.32
C ASN A 159 0.69 -0.99 9.96
N THR A 160 0.66 -2.33 9.97
CA THR A 160 0.51 -3.11 8.75
C THR A 160 -0.86 -2.89 8.11
N LEU A 161 -1.92 -2.73 8.92
CA LEU A 161 -3.25 -2.35 8.43
C LEU A 161 -3.20 -1.00 7.69
N GLN A 162 -2.68 0.06 8.33
CA GLN A 162 -2.61 1.38 7.71
C GLN A 162 -1.75 1.37 6.44
N MET A 163 -0.62 0.66 6.44
CA MET A 163 0.26 0.59 5.27
C MET A 163 -0.41 -0.10 4.08
N ASN A 164 -1.20 -1.16 4.30
CA ASN A 164 -1.94 -1.80 3.21
C ASN A 164 -3.02 -0.86 2.65
N VAL A 165 -3.74 -0.13 3.51
CA VAL A 165 -4.72 0.89 3.08
C VAL A 165 -4.04 2.03 2.31
N LEU A 166 -2.86 2.48 2.75
CA LEU A 166 -2.07 3.48 2.05
C LEU A 166 -1.64 3.01 0.66
N MET A 167 -1.16 1.77 0.52
CA MET A 167 -0.81 1.19 -0.79
C MET A 167 -2.03 1.14 -1.71
N LEU A 168 -3.17 0.67 -1.21
CA LEU A 168 -4.43 0.67 -1.95
C LEU A 168 -4.84 2.08 -2.38
N THR A 169 -4.74 3.05 -1.45
CA THR A 169 -5.01 4.46 -1.70
C THR A 169 -4.15 4.98 -2.85
N MET A 170 -2.84 4.73 -2.82
CA MET A 170 -1.95 5.17 -3.89
C MET A 170 -2.28 4.54 -5.24
N MET A 171 -2.62 3.25 -5.30
CA MET A 171 -3.03 2.58 -6.55
C MET A 171 -4.34 3.17 -7.11
N VAL A 172 -5.36 3.35 -6.25
CA VAL A 172 -6.66 3.89 -6.66
C VAL A 172 -6.53 5.35 -7.11
N ILE A 173 -5.85 6.18 -6.33
CA ILE A 173 -5.62 7.60 -6.66
C ILE A 173 -4.79 7.74 -7.94
N TYR A 174 -3.79 6.89 -8.15
CA TYR A 174 -3.05 6.85 -9.41
C TYR A 174 -3.98 6.62 -10.62
N LEU A 175 -4.84 5.59 -10.55
CA LEU A 175 -5.77 5.24 -11.63
C LEU A 175 -6.78 6.36 -11.88
N LEU A 176 -7.36 6.91 -10.82
CA LEU A 176 -8.34 7.98 -10.90
C LEU A 176 -7.71 9.27 -11.45
N THR A 177 -6.53 9.64 -10.96
CA THR A 177 -5.80 10.83 -11.44
C THR A 177 -5.46 10.69 -12.92
N LYS A 178 -4.94 9.54 -13.35
CA LYS A 178 -4.67 9.30 -14.78
C LYS A 178 -5.93 9.41 -15.63
N THR A 179 -7.03 8.85 -15.15
CA THR A 179 -8.31 8.86 -15.88
C THR A 179 -8.86 10.28 -15.99
N VAL A 180 -8.89 11.04 -14.89
CA VAL A 180 -9.35 12.43 -14.87
C VAL A 180 -8.45 13.32 -15.74
N MET A 181 -7.13 13.17 -15.66
CA MET A 181 -6.20 13.99 -16.44
C MET A 181 -6.32 13.75 -17.95
N LYS A 182 -6.62 12.51 -18.37
CA LYS A 182 -6.85 12.13 -19.77
C LYS A 182 -8.23 12.51 -20.31
N SER A 183 -9.22 12.78 -19.45
CA SER A 183 -10.57 13.16 -19.90
C SER A 183 -10.60 14.51 -20.64
N ASP A 184 -11.62 14.76 -21.45
CA ASP A 184 -11.83 16.04 -22.15
C ASP A 184 -12.40 17.15 -21.26
N LEU A 185 -12.36 16.98 -19.93
CA LEU A 185 -12.89 17.95 -18.99
C LEU A 185 -12.06 19.25 -18.96
N ASP A 186 -12.73 20.36 -18.69
CA ASP A 186 -12.07 21.64 -18.39
C ASP A 186 -11.08 21.47 -17.24
N ARG A 187 -9.95 22.18 -17.31
CA ARG A 187 -8.90 22.12 -16.29
C ARG A 187 -9.43 22.36 -14.88
N LYS A 188 -10.34 23.33 -14.70
CA LYS A 188 -10.96 23.64 -13.39
C LYS A 188 -11.75 22.45 -12.85
N LYS A 189 -12.50 21.74 -13.71
CA LYS A 189 -13.24 20.53 -13.34
C LYS A 189 -12.29 19.40 -12.99
N LYS A 190 -11.24 19.16 -13.79
CA LYS A 190 -10.21 18.14 -13.50
C LYS A 190 -9.61 18.32 -12.11
N LEU A 191 -9.20 19.54 -11.76
CA LEU A 191 -8.63 19.85 -10.45
C LEU A 191 -9.65 19.69 -9.32
N SER A 192 -10.92 20.07 -9.54
CA SER A 192 -11.99 19.84 -8.58
C SER A 192 -12.21 18.35 -8.30
N TYR A 193 -12.21 17.51 -9.33
CA TYR A 193 -12.31 16.05 -9.16
C TYR A 193 -11.12 15.48 -8.39
N ILE A 194 -9.89 15.84 -8.77
CA ILE A 194 -8.69 15.36 -8.08
C ILE A 194 -8.72 15.81 -6.61
N SER A 195 -9.14 17.05 -6.33
CA SER A 195 -9.31 17.54 -4.96
C SER A 195 -10.35 16.73 -4.18
N LEU A 196 -11.56 16.54 -4.73
CA LEU A 196 -12.62 15.77 -4.09
C LEU A 196 -12.18 14.33 -3.77
N ILE A 197 -11.52 13.67 -4.72
CA ILE A 197 -11.02 12.31 -4.57
C ILE A 197 -9.91 12.26 -3.51
N SER A 198 -9.00 13.23 -3.49
CA SER A 198 -7.94 13.33 -2.47
C SER A 198 -8.53 13.55 -1.08
N VAL A 199 -9.54 14.40 -0.94
CA VAL A 199 -10.23 14.65 0.34
C VAL A 199 -10.93 13.37 0.81
N ALA A 200 -11.65 12.68 -0.06
CA ALA A 200 -12.30 11.40 0.28
C ALA A 200 -11.28 10.34 0.73
N ALA A 201 -10.14 10.24 0.03
CA ALA A 201 -9.07 9.32 0.41
C ALA A 201 -8.42 9.69 1.76
N LEU A 202 -8.25 10.98 2.05
CA LEU A 202 -7.75 11.43 3.34
C LEU A 202 -8.71 11.05 4.47
N PHE A 203 -10.01 11.32 4.32
CA PHE A 203 -11.02 10.95 5.32
C PHE A 203 -11.08 9.44 5.55
N PHE A 204 -10.98 8.64 4.48
CA PHE A 204 -10.91 7.19 4.65
C PHE A 204 -9.64 6.76 5.40
N ASN A 205 -8.48 7.37 5.11
CA ASN A 205 -7.25 7.07 5.86
C ASN A 205 -7.29 7.55 7.31
N LEU A 206 -7.97 8.67 7.59
CA LEU A 206 -8.23 9.15 8.96
C LEU A 206 -9.15 8.20 9.72
N TYR A 207 -10.19 7.68 9.07
CA TYR A 207 -11.04 6.64 9.63
C TYR A 207 -10.23 5.39 10.01
N ILE A 208 -9.35 4.90 9.13
CA ILE A 208 -8.47 3.78 9.49
C ILE A 208 -7.45 4.17 10.56
N PHE A 209 -6.99 5.42 10.60
CA PHE A 209 -6.09 5.91 11.65
C PHE A 209 -6.72 5.87 13.05
N MET A 210 -8.03 6.13 13.18
CA MET A 210 -8.74 6.00 14.47
C MET A 210 -8.60 4.59 15.07
N TYR A 211 -8.48 3.58 14.21
CA TYR A 211 -8.25 2.19 14.60
C TYR A 211 -6.76 1.86 14.72
N SER A 212 -5.97 2.20 13.72
CA SER A 212 -4.58 1.75 13.63
C SER A 212 -3.61 2.53 14.52
N GLY A 213 -3.93 3.79 14.84
CA GLY A 213 -3.02 4.74 15.48
C GLY A 213 -1.72 5.01 14.71
N SER A 214 -1.64 4.65 13.42
CA SER A 214 -0.40 4.68 12.65
C SER A 214 -0.05 6.06 12.10
N ARG A 215 0.79 6.80 12.83
CA ARG A 215 1.24 8.16 12.46
C ARG A 215 2.02 8.20 11.14
N SER A 216 2.93 7.25 10.92
CA SER A 216 3.73 7.18 9.68
C SER A 216 2.85 7.01 8.45
N GLY A 217 1.80 6.18 8.56
CA GLY A 217 0.87 5.93 7.46
C GLY A 217 0.03 7.17 7.10
N ILE A 218 -0.53 7.88 8.08
CA ILE A 218 -1.34 9.07 7.80
C ILE A 218 -0.50 10.25 7.29
N ILE A 219 0.70 10.47 7.85
CA ILE A 219 1.61 11.53 7.36
C ILE A 219 2.02 11.24 5.92
N THR A 220 2.35 9.98 5.60
CA THR A 220 2.66 9.61 4.21
C THR A 220 1.47 9.77 3.29
N CYS A 221 0.25 9.44 3.73
CA CYS A 221 -0.96 9.69 2.97
C CYS A 221 -1.09 11.19 2.63
N MET A 222 -0.87 12.08 3.60
CA MET A 222 -0.90 13.52 3.37
C MET A 222 0.16 13.95 2.35
N VAL A 223 1.42 13.51 2.52
CA VAL A 223 2.51 13.80 1.57
C VAL A 223 2.16 13.33 0.16
N PHE A 224 1.66 12.10 0.02
CA PHE A 224 1.23 11.56 -1.27
C PHE A 224 0.14 12.42 -1.92
N LEU A 225 -0.93 12.73 -1.18
CA LEU A 225 -2.06 13.49 -1.71
C LEU A 225 -1.65 14.93 -2.09
N ILE A 226 -0.80 15.56 -1.27
CA ILE A 226 -0.22 16.88 -1.57
C ILE A 226 0.64 16.82 -2.82
N CYS A 227 1.56 15.85 -2.94
CA CYS A 227 2.40 15.69 -4.13
C CYS A 227 1.56 15.44 -5.39
N ASN A 228 0.57 14.54 -5.32
CA ASN A 228 -0.29 14.21 -6.44
C ASN A 228 -1.12 15.42 -6.90
N PHE A 229 -1.74 16.14 -5.95
CA PHE A 229 -2.50 17.35 -6.25
C PHE A 229 -1.61 18.47 -6.78
N TRP A 230 -0.46 18.73 -6.14
CA TRP A 230 0.49 19.75 -6.55
C TRP A 230 0.93 19.53 -8.00
N LEU A 231 1.40 18.32 -8.34
CA LEU A 231 1.83 18.01 -9.70
C LEU A 231 0.67 18.09 -10.72
N ALA A 232 -0.56 17.74 -10.32
CA ALA A 232 -1.74 17.91 -11.18
C ALA A 232 -2.08 19.39 -11.46
N VAL A 233 -1.89 20.28 -10.48
CA VAL A 233 -2.14 21.72 -10.63
C VAL A 233 -1.16 22.37 -11.61
N ARG A 234 0.09 21.89 -11.69
CA ARG A 234 1.12 22.51 -12.54
C ARG A 234 0.77 22.41 -14.03
N LYS A 235 1.17 23.42 -14.83
CA LYS A 235 1.06 23.33 -16.30
C LYS A 235 2.17 22.45 -16.87
N LYS A 236 3.38 22.63 -16.36
CA LYS A 236 4.60 21.89 -16.68
C LYS A 236 5.40 21.69 -15.39
N ILE A 237 6.26 20.68 -15.35
CA ILE A 237 7.18 20.46 -14.23
C ILE A 237 8.27 21.55 -14.27
N GLY A 238 8.26 22.44 -13.28
CA GLY A 238 9.21 23.54 -13.16
C GLY A 238 10.51 23.12 -12.46
N ILE A 239 11.43 24.07 -12.30
CA ILE A 239 12.75 23.84 -11.70
C ILE A 239 12.62 23.38 -10.25
N PHE A 240 11.74 24.03 -9.46
CA PHE A 240 11.48 23.65 -8.07
C PHE A 240 11.02 22.19 -7.94
N GLU A 241 10.04 21.78 -8.75
CA GLU A 241 9.56 20.39 -8.74
C GLU A 241 10.67 19.40 -9.14
N LYS A 242 11.53 19.77 -10.11
CA LYS A 242 12.68 18.95 -10.50
C LYS A 242 13.66 18.78 -9.35
N ILE A 243 14.02 19.87 -8.66
CA ILE A 243 14.94 19.83 -7.51
C ILE A 243 14.40 18.87 -6.46
N ILE A 244 13.12 19.00 -6.08
CA ILE A 244 12.50 18.10 -5.10
C ILE A 244 12.57 16.64 -5.57
N CYS A 245 12.18 16.36 -6.82
CA CYS A 245 12.14 14.99 -7.32
C CYS A 245 13.55 14.36 -7.38
N TYR A 246 14.57 15.11 -7.79
CA TYR A 246 15.95 14.63 -7.81
C TYR A 246 16.57 14.50 -6.43
N ALA A 247 16.22 15.40 -5.50
CA ALA A 247 16.73 15.39 -4.13
C ALA A 247 16.06 14.33 -3.25
N ALA A 248 14.85 13.87 -3.60
CA ALA A 248 14.07 12.97 -2.75
C ALA A 248 14.84 11.70 -2.36
N PHE A 249 15.40 10.95 -3.32
CA PHE A 249 16.15 9.73 -3.00
C PHE A 249 17.45 10.01 -2.21
N PRO A 250 18.35 10.91 -2.64
CA PRO A 250 19.54 11.27 -1.86
C PRO A 250 19.21 11.73 -0.45
N LEU A 251 18.19 12.58 -0.27
CA LEU A 251 17.79 13.08 1.04
C LEU A 251 17.34 11.95 1.95
N THR A 252 16.53 11.00 1.45
CA THR A 252 16.14 9.83 2.25
C THR A 252 17.32 8.96 2.65
N CYS A 253 18.34 8.84 1.80
CA CYS A 253 19.59 8.14 2.12
C CYS A 253 20.36 8.88 3.22
N VAL A 254 20.52 10.20 3.11
CA VAL A 254 21.18 11.03 4.12
C VAL A 254 20.47 10.89 5.48
N VAL A 255 19.13 11.00 5.50
CA VAL A 255 18.33 10.87 6.72
C VAL A 255 18.43 9.49 7.34
N SER A 256 18.50 8.42 6.53
CA SER A 256 18.48 7.05 7.04
C SER A 256 19.85 6.47 7.39
N ILE A 257 20.90 6.93 6.71
CA ILE A 257 22.25 6.35 6.81
C ILE A 257 23.18 7.30 7.58
N ILE A 258 23.17 8.59 7.24
CA ILE A 258 24.17 9.55 7.75
C ILE A 258 23.71 10.16 9.07
N PHE A 259 22.47 10.66 9.13
CA PHE A 259 21.96 11.37 10.31
C PHE A 259 22.02 10.55 11.61
N PRO A 260 21.72 9.24 11.64
CA PRO A 260 21.86 8.45 12.86
C PRO A 260 23.29 8.42 13.43
N LEU A 261 24.31 8.75 12.62
CA LEU A 261 25.72 8.65 12.98
C LEU A 261 26.33 10.01 13.37
N VAL A 262 25.96 11.06 12.65
CA VAL A 262 26.64 12.37 12.74
C VAL A 262 25.90 13.41 13.57
N LEU A 263 24.63 13.16 13.92
CA LEU A 263 23.84 14.14 14.66
C LEU A 263 24.34 14.28 16.11
N PRO A 264 24.39 15.53 16.63
CA PRO A 264 24.60 15.78 18.06
C PRO A 264 23.56 15.06 18.93
N GLU A 265 23.95 14.62 20.13
CA GLU A 265 23.13 13.78 21.01
C GLU A 265 21.74 14.36 21.31
N ASN A 266 21.67 15.66 21.60
CA ASN A 266 20.41 16.36 21.85
C ASN A 266 19.44 16.31 20.66
N ILE A 267 19.94 16.52 19.44
CA ILE A 267 19.12 16.46 18.21
C ILE A 267 18.76 15.01 17.90
N PHE A 268 19.72 14.08 18.09
CA PHE A 268 19.52 12.66 17.88
C PHE A 268 18.40 12.13 18.80
N GLU A 269 18.44 12.41 20.09
CA GLU A 269 17.43 11.97 21.06
C GLU A 269 16.05 12.55 20.74
N PHE A 270 15.99 13.84 20.39
CA PHE A 270 14.75 14.49 19.99
C PHE A 270 14.11 13.80 18.78
N LEU A 271 14.88 13.59 17.70
CA LEU A 271 14.39 12.93 16.49
C LEU A 271 14.04 11.46 16.74
N ASN A 272 14.88 10.75 17.49
CA ASN A 272 14.68 9.33 17.78
C ASN A 272 13.41 9.09 18.61
N ARG A 273 13.17 9.91 19.64
CA ARG A 273 11.99 9.76 20.52
C ARG A 273 10.71 10.30 19.87
N THR A 274 10.78 11.44 19.20
CA THR A 274 9.58 12.16 18.76
C THR A 274 9.16 11.83 17.33
N VAL A 275 10.12 11.70 16.42
CA VAL A 275 9.85 11.60 14.97
C VAL A 275 9.97 10.17 14.46
N PHE A 276 11.02 9.46 14.86
CA PHE A 276 11.38 8.16 14.30
C PHE A 276 11.05 6.97 15.22
N ASN A 277 10.59 7.21 16.45
CA ASN A 277 10.19 6.18 17.43
C ASN A 277 11.19 5.01 17.46
N SER A 278 12.39 5.23 17.99
CA SER A 278 13.52 4.28 18.11
C SER A 278 14.26 3.85 16.83
N ARG A 279 13.76 4.17 15.63
CA ARG A 279 14.40 3.73 14.36
C ARG A 279 15.80 4.32 14.13
N PHE A 280 16.05 5.54 14.60
CA PHE A 280 17.39 6.14 14.52
C PHE A 280 18.38 5.41 15.43
N MET A 281 17.95 5.04 16.64
CA MET A 281 18.73 4.21 17.56
C MET A 281 19.04 2.83 16.95
N LEU A 282 18.04 2.18 16.34
CA LEU A 282 18.26 0.92 15.62
C LEU A 282 19.22 1.07 14.43
N ALA A 283 19.08 2.12 13.62
CA ALA A 283 19.99 2.39 12.51
C ALA A 283 21.44 2.59 12.99
N LYS A 284 21.65 3.42 14.03
CA LYS A 284 22.97 3.62 14.66
C LYS A 284 23.53 2.32 15.22
N TYR A 285 22.69 1.53 15.90
CA TYR A 285 23.07 0.23 16.45
C TYR A 285 23.58 -0.73 15.37
N PHE A 286 22.80 -0.96 14.31
CA PHE A 286 23.18 -1.89 13.26
C PHE A 286 24.42 -1.41 12.49
N TRP A 287 24.53 -0.11 12.23
CA TRP A 287 25.71 0.47 11.61
C TRP A 287 26.98 0.21 12.43
N SER A 288 26.95 0.46 13.74
CA SER A 288 28.15 0.34 14.59
C SER A 288 28.57 -1.10 14.87
N ASN A 289 27.67 -2.07 14.71
CA ASN A 289 27.92 -3.49 15.04
C ASN A 289 28.15 -4.38 13.81
N ASN A 290 28.09 -3.82 12.61
CA ASN A 290 28.23 -4.55 11.36
C ASN A 290 29.21 -3.84 10.42
N HIS A 291 29.85 -4.60 9.54
CA HIS A 291 30.77 -4.06 8.56
C HIS A 291 30.08 -3.81 7.23
N LEU A 292 30.70 -2.98 6.38
CA LEU A 292 30.22 -2.77 5.02
C LEU A 292 30.58 -3.96 4.13
N SER A 293 29.67 -4.32 3.23
CA SER A 293 29.86 -5.39 2.24
C SER A 293 29.41 -4.94 0.86
N LEU A 294 30.07 -5.49 -0.17
CA LEU A 294 29.70 -5.26 -1.56
C LEU A 294 28.35 -5.90 -1.91
N PHE A 295 28.12 -7.15 -1.48
CA PHE A 295 26.93 -7.96 -1.82
C PHE A 295 26.03 -8.23 -0.62
N GLY A 296 26.22 -7.47 0.46
CA GLY A 296 25.43 -7.58 1.68
C GLY A 296 26.02 -8.56 2.68
N ILE A 297 25.41 -8.61 3.85
CA ILE A 297 25.74 -9.52 4.95
C ILE A 297 24.47 -10.02 5.61
N ARG A 298 24.58 -11.02 6.49
CA ARG A 298 23.54 -11.28 7.48
C ARG A 298 23.86 -10.46 8.72
N LEU A 299 22.97 -9.53 9.12
CA LEU A 299 23.20 -8.70 10.30
C LEU A 299 23.53 -9.55 11.52
N ASN A 300 24.60 -9.16 12.22
CA ASN A 300 24.88 -9.60 13.56
C ASN A 300 24.03 -8.78 14.55
N ASN A 301 23.37 -9.48 15.46
CA ASN A 301 22.58 -8.90 16.53
C ASN A 301 23.04 -9.48 17.88
N PRO A 302 24.14 -8.96 18.43
CA PRO A 302 24.73 -9.49 19.67
C PRO A 302 23.85 -9.29 20.90
N MET A 303 22.86 -8.37 20.87
CA MET A 303 22.02 -8.08 22.02
C MET A 303 20.78 -9.00 22.08
N PRO A 304 20.63 -9.85 23.12
CA PRO A 304 19.53 -10.82 23.21
C PRO A 304 18.14 -10.18 23.17
N ASN A 305 17.98 -9.01 23.81
CA ASN A 305 16.74 -8.23 23.85
C ASN A 305 16.40 -7.53 22.52
N LEU A 306 17.36 -7.42 21.59
CA LEU A 306 17.13 -6.86 20.26
C LEU A 306 17.05 -7.92 19.16
N LYS A 307 17.23 -9.21 19.45
CA LYS A 307 17.29 -10.30 18.45
C LYS A 307 16.13 -10.31 17.45
N THR A 308 14.95 -9.85 17.84
CA THR A 308 13.74 -9.81 17.00
C THR A 308 13.61 -8.52 16.17
N TYR A 309 14.44 -7.52 16.42
CA TYR A 309 14.42 -6.24 15.70
C TYR A 309 15.34 -6.29 14.48
N GLY A 310 14.87 -5.69 13.39
CA GLY A 310 15.63 -5.51 12.14
C GLY A 310 15.83 -4.03 11.81
N ILE A 311 16.39 -3.76 10.63
CA ILE A 311 16.50 -2.39 10.12
C ILE A 311 15.17 -2.01 9.47
N ASP A 312 14.46 -1.07 10.08
CA ASP A 312 13.20 -0.54 9.54
C ASP A 312 13.40 0.53 8.46
N MET A 313 14.51 1.28 8.49
CA MET A 313 14.72 2.35 7.49
C MET A 313 15.19 1.74 6.17
N ALA A 314 14.38 1.81 5.11
CA ALA A 314 14.64 1.12 3.85
C ALA A 314 15.97 1.47 3.17
N PRO A 315 16.41 2.75 3.08
CA PRO A 315 17.71 3.06 2.49
C PRO A 315 18.88 2.47 3.29
N MET A 316 18.78 2.44 4.62
CA MET A 316 19.77 1.84 5.50
C MET A 316 19.80 0.31 5.35
N TYR A 317 18.63 -0.32 5.25
CA TYR A 317 18.52 -1.76 4.95
C TYR A 317 19.14 -2.09 3.58
N LEU A 318 18.84 -1.30 2.55
CA LEU A 318 19.43 -1.47 1.21
C LEU A 318 20.96 -1.31 1.23
N PHE A 319 21.48 -0.34 1.98
CA PHE A 319 22.90 -0.07 2.02
C PHE A 319 23.68 -1.10 2.84
N LEU A 320 23.23 -1.40 4.06
CA LEU A 320 23.97 -2.24 5.00
C LEU A 320 23.67 -3.73 4.79
N GLN A 321 22.40 -4.12 4.76
CA GLN A 321 22.01 -5.53 4.66
C GLN A 321 22.16 -6.04 3.22
N LEU A 322 21.68 -5.31 2.21
CA LEU A 322 21.72 -5.77 0.81
C LEU A 322 23.03 -5.43 0.09
N GLY A 323 23.87 -4.56 0.66
CA GLY A 323 25.22 -4.26 0.18
C GLY A 323 25.32 -3.09 -0.80
N ILE A 324 26.55 -2.61 -0.96
CA ILE A 324 26.88 -1.40 -1.72
C ILE A 324 26.51 -1.55 -3.20
N VAL A 325 26.72 -2.71 -3.81
CA VAL A 325 26.42 -2.93 -5.24
C VAL A 325 24.92 -2.85 -5.47
N ALA A 326 24.11 -3.49 -4.62
CA ALA A 326 22.66 -3.40 -4.69
C ALA A 326 22.18 -1.96 -4.49
N PHE A 327 22.74 -1.25 -3.52
CA PHE A 327 22.45 0.16 -3.28
C PHE A 327 22.70 1.02 -4.52
N ILE A 328 23.85 0.90 -5.17
CA ILE A 328 24.19 1.68 -6.38
C ILE A 328 23.22 1.36 -7.53
N VAL A 329 22.90 0.08 -7.76
CA VAL A 329 22.00 -0.33 -8.85
C VAL A 329 20.59 0.21 -8.63
N ILE A 330 20.04 0.06 -7.42
CA ILE A 330 18.70 0.56 -7.09
C ILE A 330 18.65 2.09 -7.07
N ALA A 331 19.70 2.76 -6.58
CA ALA A 331 19.83 4.22 -6.65
C ALA A 331 19.81 4.70 -8.11
N SER A 332 20.61 4.04 -8.96
CA SER A 332 20.69 4.36 -10.39
C SER A 332 19.34 4.16 -11.09
N LEU A 333 18.66 3.04 -10.82
CA LEU A 333 17.33 2.75 -11.34
C LEU A 333 16.30 3.81 -10.89
N THR A 334 16.34 4.20 -9.61
CA THR A 334 15.43 5.19 -9.04
C THR A 334 15.66 6.58 -9.65
N LEU A 335 16.91 7.04 -9.74
CA LEU A 335 17.26 8.33 -10.34
C LEU A 335 16.99 8.36 -11.85
N TRP A 336 17.26 7.26 -12.56
CA TRP A 336 16.89 7.09 -13.97
C TRP A 336 15.37 7.21 -14.16
N PHE A 337 14.59 6.55 -13.30
CA PHE A 337 13.14 6.64 -13.35
C PHE A 337 12.63 8.05 -13.08
N VAL A 338 13.21 8.77 -12.10
CA VAL A 338 12.88 10.17 -11.83
C VAL A 338 13.16 11.04 -13.06
N ASN A 339 14.37 10.96 -13.61
CA ASN A 339 14.77 11.74 -14.79
C ASN A 339 13.83 11.50 -15.98
N THR A 340 13.59 10.23 -16.29
CA THR A 340 12.76 9.84 -17.44
C THR A 340 11.29 10.20 -17.21
N SER A 341 10.78 10.03 -15.99
CA SER A 341 9.42 10.44 -15.62
C SER A 341 9.21 11.95 -15.74
N ILE A 342 10.22 12.77 -15.38
CA ILE A 342 10.17 14.21 -15.57
C ILE A 342 10.15 14.55 -17.07
N LYS A 343 10.98 13.89 -17.88
CA LYS A 343 11.05 14.12 -19.34
C LYS A 343 9.75 13.73 -20.06
N GLU A 344 9.12 12.63 -19.63
CA GLU A 344 7.87 12.13 -20.21
C GLU A 344 6.59 12.62 -19.48
N ASP A 345 6.71 13.60 -18.59
CA ASP A 345 5.62 14.20 -17.81
C ASP A 345 4.73 13.17 -17.05
N LYS A 346 5.35 12.13 -16.47
CA LYS A 346 4.71 11.04 -15.72
C LYS A 346 4.41 11.44 -14.26
N ARG A 347 3.53 12.42 -14.10
CA ARG A 347 3.28 13.09 -12.80
C ARG A 347 2.69 12.21 -11.71
N ALA A 348 1.71 11.36 -12.06
CA ALA A 348 1.07 10.49 -11.08
C ALA A 348 2.04 9.39 -10.60
N GLU A 349 2.88 8.89 -11.51
CA GLU A 349 3.95 7.95 -11.18
C GLU A 349 5.00 8.59 -10.25
N LEU A 350 5.41 9.84 -10.52
CA LEU A 350 6.30 10.60 -9.65
C LEU A 350 5.71 10.80 -8.25
N ALA A 351 4.43 11.15 -8.14
CA ALA A 351 3.78 11.35 -6.84
C ALA A 351 3.81 10.07 -5.99
N VAL A 352 3.55 8.91 -6.59
CA VAL A 352 3.66 7.62 -5.89
C VAL A 352 5.10 7.37 -5.45
N LEU A 353 6.09 7.59 -6.33
CA LEU A 353 7.49 7.39 -5.95
C LEU A 353 7.92 8.32 -4.80
N MET A 354 7.52 9.60 -4.83
CA MET A 354 7.84 10.54 -3.74
C MET A 354 7.28 10.06 -2.40
N ALA A 355 6.05 9.57 -2.38
CA ALA A 355 5.45 9.00 -1.18
C ALA A 355 6.16 7.72 -0.71
N MET A 356 6.51 6.83 -1.65
CA MET A 356 7.27 5.61 -1.35
C MET A 356 8.65 5.91 -0.75
N LEU A 357 9.39 6.86 -1.32
CA LEU A 357 10.67 7.29 -0.78
C LEU A 357 10.52 7.90 0.61
N PHE A 358 9.49 8.74 0.81
CA PHE A 358 9.20 9.35 2.10
C PHE A 358 8.92 8.31 3.19
N ILE A 359 8.02 7.36 2.96
CA ILE A 359 7.72 6.30 3.94
C ILE A 359 8.87 5.32 4.13
N GLY A 360 9.74 5.16 3.14
CA GLY A 360 10.97 4.37 3.26
C GLY A 360 11.91 4.85 4.38
N MET A 361 11.76 6.10 4.86
CA MET A 361 12.48 6.57 6.04
C MET A 361 11.98 5.94 7.35
N TRP A 362 10.78 5.38 7.38
CA TRP A 362 10.23 4.70 8.57
C TRP A 362 10.02 3.20 8.37
N GLU A 363 9.86 2.73 7.15
CA GLU A 363 9.39 1.36 6.91
C GLU A 363 10.28 0.60 5.93
N PRO A 364 10.55 -0.70 6.15
CA PRO A 364 11.54 -1.45 5.39
C PRO A 364 11.01 -1.92 4.02
N PHE A 365 9.75 -1.62 3.69
CA PHE A 365 9.02 -2.31 2.63
C PHE A 365 9.39 -1.94 1.20
N LEU A 366 10.31 -0.99 1.00
CA LEU A 366 10.75 -0.65 -0.36
C LEU A 366 11.56 -1.76 -1.02
N TYR A 367 12.31 -2.54 -0.22
CA TYR A 367 13.27 -3.53 -0.71
C TYR A 367 13.17 -4.89 -0.02
N ASN A 368 12.22 -5.06 0.89
CA ASN A 368 11.97 -6.35 1.54
C ASN A 368 11.02 -7.22 0.72
N LEU A 369 10.79 -8.45 1.20
CA LEU A 369 9.88 -9.44 0.60
C LEU A 369 8.40 -9.02 0.58
N GLY A 370 8.06 -7.84 1.10
CA GLY A 370 6.71 -7.43 1.35
C GLY A 370 5.84 -7.18 0.12
N PHE A 371 6.32 -7.32 -1.12
CA PHE A 371 5.59 -7.03 -2.38
C PHE A 371 4.78 -5.71 -2.36
N LYS A 372 5.22 -4.73 -1.57
CA LYS A 372 4.47 -3.47 -1.35
C LYS A 372 4.91 -2.36 -2.28
N ASN A 373 6.18 -2.40 -2.72
CA ASN A 373 6.73 -1.37 -3.59
C ASN A 373 6.31 -1.57 -5.06
N PHE A 374 5.06 -1.26 -5.37
CA PHE A 374 4.56 -1.36 -6.75
C PHE A 374 5.13 -0.29 -7.69
N ALA A 375 6.02 0.61 -7.22
CA ALA A 375 6.73 1.53 -8.12
C ALA A 375 7.61 0.78 -9.14
N TYR A 376 8.03 -0.45 -8.82
CA TYR A 376 8.72 -1.33 -9.78
C TYR A 376 7.86 -1.68 -11.00
N VAL A 377 6.53 -1.66 -10.90
CA VAL A 377 5.63 -1.78 -12.06
C VAL A 377 5.82 -0.60 -13.02
N PHE A 378 5.96 0.62 -12.48
CA PHE A 378 6.23 1.82 -13.28
C PHE A 378 7.62 1.77 -13.90
N MET A 379 8.63 1.40 -13.12
CA MET A 379 10.00 1.25 -13.61
C MET A 379 10.09 0.19 -14.70
N GLY A 380 9.38 -0.93 -14.56
CA GLY A 380 9.35 -2.01 -15.55
C GLY A 380 8.70 -1.59 -16.87
N GLY A 381 7.53 -0.95 -16.80
CA GLY A 381 6.88 -0.39 -17.99
C GLY A 381 7.74 0.65 -18.71
N MET A 382 8.49 1.46 -17.95
CA MET A 382 9.43 2.43 -18.49
C MET A 382 10.69 1.78 -19.09
N LEU A 383 11.20 0.70 -18.47
CA LEU A 383 12.41 0.02 -18.92
C LEU A 383 12.19 -0.57 -20.31
N TYR A 384 11.10 -1.29 -20.51
CA TYR A 384 10.80 -1.87 -21.82
C TYR A 384 10.43 -0.81 -22.86
N SER A 385 9.80 0.30 -22.47
CA SER A 385 9.60 1.44 -23.37
C SER A 385 10.94 2.00 -23.86
N TYR A 386 11.93 2.13 -22.97
CA TYR A 386 13.26 2.61 -23.31
C TYR A 386 14.03 1.62 -24.20
N LEU A 387 14.07 0.34 -23.84
CA LEU A 387 14.73 -0.71 -24.61
C LEU A 387 14.11 -0.88 -26.01
N ASN A 388 12.79 -0.72 -26.14
CA ASN A 388 12.12 -0.79 -27.44
C ASN A 388 12.32 0.47 -28.30
N LYS A 389 12.41 1.67 -27.70
CA LYS A 389 12.75 2.91 -28.42
C LYS A 389 14.16 2.84 -29.04
N GLU A 390 15.11 2.18 -28.38
CA GLU A 390 16.44 1.93 -28.95
C GLU A 390 16.42 0.91 -30.09
N ASN A 391 15.50 -0.07 -30.07
CA ASN A 391 15.33 -1.02 -31.16
C ASN A 391 14.66 -0.37 -32.38
N ALA A 392 13.66 0.50 -32.18
CA ALA A 392 13.06 1.30 -33.27
C ALA A 392 14.09 2.24 -33.93
N LYS A 393 15.02 2.82 -33.16
CA LYS A 393 16.14 3.60 -33.71
C LYS A 393 17.19 2.77 -34.47
N ALA A 394 17.17 1.44 -34.36
CA ALA A 394 18.01 0.53 -35.14
C ALA A 394 17.27 -0.07 -36.36
N SER A 395 16.00 0.28 -36.57
CA SER A 395 15.16 -0.31 -37.62
C SER A 395 14.04 0.62 -38.14
N ASP A 396 14.31 1.93 -38.26
CA ASP A 396 13.43 2.91 -38.92
C ASP A 396 14.29 3.79 -39.85
N GLU A 397 14.71 3.33 -41.04
CA GLU A 397 13.93 3.51 -42.27
C GLU A 397 12.66 2.64 -42.33
N VAL A 398 11.57 3.28 -42.75
CA VAL A 398 10.24 2.71 -43.09
C VAL A 398 9.18 2.71 -41.97
N SER A 399 8.40 3.80 -42.03
CA SER A 399 6.94 3.83 -41.84
C SER A 399 6.38 3.98 -40.42
N LYS A 400 6.17 5.25 -40.08
CA LYS A 400 5.07 5.74 -39.24
C LYS A 400 3.71 5.35 -39.84
N LYS A 401 2.85 4.72 -39.05
CA LYS A 401 1.46 5.14 -38.79
C LYS A 401 0.74 4.12 -37.90
N GLU A 402 -0.39 4.60 -37.36
CA GLU A 402 -1.49 3.90 -36.69
C GLU A 402 -1.47 3.85 -35.16
N THR A 403 -2.54 4.20 -34.45
CA THR A 403 -3.72 5.05 -34.73
C THR A 403 -4.33 5.37 -33.36
N ASP A 404 -4.83 6.59 -33.23
CA ASP A 404 -5.86 6.94 -32.25
C ASP A 404 -7.16 6.20 -32.60
N GLU A 405 -7.84 5.68 -31.57
CA GLU A 405 -9.29 5.50 -31.61
C GLU A 405 -9.91 6.01 -30.30
N THR A 406 -10.65 7.10 -30.48
CA THR A 406 -11.69 7.70 -29.63
C THR A 406 -12.94 6.81 -29.58
N ASP A 407 -13.67 6.78 -28.45
CA ASP A 407 -14.96 7.48 -28.34
C ASP A 407 -15.49 7.42 -26.89
N GLY A 408 -16.18 8.48 -26.46
CA GLY A 408 -16.69 8.66 -25.10
C GLY A 408 -16.95 10.12 -24.72
N SER A 409 -17.04 11.00 -25.71
CA SER A 409 -17.13 12.44 -25.56
C SER A 409 -18.59 12.91 -25.71
N LYS A 410 -19.35 12.78 -24.63
CA LYS A 410 -20.61 13.53 -24.33
C LYS A 410 -21.24 13.19 -22.97
N ILE A 411 -20.56 12.41 -22.14
CA ILE A 411 -21.13 11.76 -20.95
C ILE A 411 -20.68 12.43 -19.63
N ALA A 412 -19.55 13.14 -19.59
CA ALA A 412 -18.90 13.53 -18.34
C ALA A 412 -19.58 14.65 -17.52
N GLY A 413 -20.35 15.56 -18.16
CA GLY A 413 -21.02 16.67 -17.45
C GLY A 413 -22.26 16.23 -16.67
N THR A 414 -23.09 15.38 -17.27
CA THR A 414 -24.33 14.86 -16.66
C THR A 414 -24.03 13.89 -15.51
N TYR A 415 -22.90 13.18 -15.58
CA TYR A 415 -22.48 12.25 -14.54
C TYR A 415 -21.96 12.96 -13.29
N PHE A 416 -21.46 14.19 -13.39
CA PHE A 416 -21.01 14.97 -12.23
C PHE A 416 -22.13 15.31 -11.26
N GLY A 417 -23.22 15.90 -11.78
CA GLY A 417 -24.37 16.25 -10.96
C GLY A 417 -25.04 15.02 -10.35
N ARG A 418 -25.00 13.89 -11.07
CA ARG A 418 -25.49 12.59 -10.57
C ARG A 418 -24.59 12.00 -9.49
N LEU A 419 -23.27 12.07 -9.68
CA LEU A 419 -22.29 11.59 -8.70
C LEU A 419 -22.34 12.41 -7.41
N ILE A 420 -22.43 13.75 -7.50
CA ILE A 420 -22.59 14.60 -6.30
C ILE A 420 -23.86 14.21 -5.55
N LYS A 421 -24.99 14.05 -6.24
CA LYS A 421 -26.24 13.60 -5.61
C LYS A 421 -26.10 12.23 -4.95
N ALA A 422 -25.40 11.29 -5.60
CA ALA A 422 -25.13 9.98 -5.03
C ALA A 422 -24.25 10.06 -3.77
N VAL A 423 -23.19 10.88 -3.80
CA VAL A 423 -22.32 11.13 -2.64
C VAL A 423 -23.09 11.80 -1.51
N THR A 424 -23.90 12.83 -1.79
CA THR A 424 -24.74 13.47 -0.78
C THR A 424 -25.74 12.48 -0.17
N GLY A 425 -26.43 11.68 -1.00
CA GLY A 425 -27.36 10.65 -0.53
C GLY A 425 -26.66 9.58 0.33
N ALA A 426 -25.45 9.17 -0.06
CA ALA A 426 -24.64 8.24 0.71
C ALA A 426 -24.22 8.80 2.08
N VAL A 427 -23.77 10.06 2.12
CA VAL A 427 -23.40 10.73 3.38
C VAL A 427 -24.61 10.85 4.31
N LEU A 428 -25.76 11.26 3.80
CA LEU A 428 -27.01 11.33 4.58
C LEU A 428 -27.44 9.96 5.11
N SER A 429 -27.32 8.91 4.29
CA SER A 429 -27.63 7.54 4.69
C SER A 429 -26.69 7.06 5.81
N GLY A 430 -25.41 7.41 5.73
CA GLY A 430 -24.43 7.12 6.79
C GLY A 430 -24.76 7.84 8.11
N PHE A 431 -25.09 9.13 8.06
CA PHE A 431 -25.52 9.88 9.26
C PHE A 431 -26.79 9.29 9.88
N ALA A 432 -27.79 8.96 9.07
CA ALA A 432 -29.01 8.33 9.55
C ALA A 432 -28.73 6.99 10.23
N ALA A 433 -27.86 6.16 9.64
CA ALA A 433 -27.49 4.86 10.22
C ALA A 433 -26.72 5.00 11.55
N ALA A 434 -25.79 5.96 11.64
CA ALA A 434 -25.09 6.24 12.88
C ALA A 434 -26.04 6.74 13.99
N LEU A 435 -27.02 7.59 13.63
CA LEU A 435 -28.05 8.05 14.57
C LEU A 435 -28.95 6.91 15.03
N ILE A 436 -29.40 6.04 14.10
CA ILE A 436 -30.19 4.85 14.45
C ILE A 436 -29.40 3.94 15.40
N PHE A 437 -28.11 3.73 15.13
CA PHE A 437 -27.25 2.94 16.02
C PHE A 437 -27.18 3.57 17.42
N LEU A 438 -26.89 4.86 17.53
CA LEU A 438 -26.86 5.58 18.81
C LEU A 438 -28.19 5.49 19.58
N LEU A 439 -29.33 5.50 18.90
CA LEU A 439 -30.65 5.38 19.52
C LEU A 439 -31.00 3.92 19.89
N ALA A 440 -30.39 2.94 19.22
CA ALA A 440 -30.67 1.52 19.39
C ALA A 440 -29.74 0.83 20.40
N THR A 441 -28.60 1.43 20.74
CA THR A 441 -27.60 0.83 21.65
C THR A 441 -27.39 1.68 22.90
N VAL A 442 -27.13 0.99 24.01
CA VAL A 442 -26.77 1.62 25.29
C VAL A 442 -25.27 1.92 25.29
N PRO A 443 -24.83 3.14 25.68
CA PRO A 443 -23.41 3.44 25.81
C PRO A 443 -22.76 2.54 26.87
N PRO A 444 -21.55 2.03 26.63
CA PRO A 444 -20.85 1.18 27.59
C PRO A 444 -20.43 1.97 28.81
N THR A 445 -20.39 1.31 29.97
CA THR A 445 -19.83 1.88 31.21
C THR A 445 -18.41 1.39 31.46
N ALA A 446 -18.03 0.24 30.90
CA ALA A 446 -16.69 -0.32 31.02
C ALA A 446 -16.27 -1.08 29.76
N LEU A 447 -14.95 -1.26 29.64
CA LEU A 447 -14.34 -2.15 28.66
C LEU A 447 -13.46 -3.17 29.37
N TYR A 448 -13.60 -4.44 29.02
CA TYR A 448 -12.77 -5.53 29.51
C TYR A 448 -11.94 -6.12 28.37
N GLY A 449 -10.61 -6.18 28.55
CA GLY A 449 -9.67 -6.69 27.56
C GLY A 449 -8.71 -7.74 28.13
N ASP A 450 -8.16 -8.62 27.28
CA ASP A 450 -7.25 -9.72 27.66
C ASP A 450 -5.76 -9.33 27.75
N ARG A 451 -5.46 -8.02 27.77
CA ARG A 451 -4.10 -7.48 27.77
C ARG A 451 -3.88 -6.51 28.91
N GLU A 452 -2.75 -6.63 29.58
CA GLU A 452 -2.33 -5.76 30.68
C GLU A 452 -1.18 -4.82 30.31
N CYS A 453 -0.37 -5.22 29.33
CA CYS A 453 0.79 -4.45 28.91
C CYS A 453 0.52 -3.69 27.61
N GLY A 454 1.19 -2.54 27.49
CA GLY A 454 1.29 -1.80 26.25
C GLY A 454 2.06 -2.56 25.15
N GLU A 455 2.03 -2.02 23.93
CA GLU A 455 2.81 -2.55 22.78
C GLU A 455 4.32 -2.61 23.05
N ASP A 456 4.83 -1.73 23.91
CA ASP A 456 6.23 -1.67 24.36
C ASP A 456 6.56 -2.65 25.50
N GLY A 457 5.57 -3.41 25.97
CA GLY A 457 5.70 -4.36 27.07
C GLY A 457 5.66 -3.72 28.46
N VAL A 458 5.33 -2.42 28.55
CA VAL A 458 5.17 -1.74 29.83
C VAL A 458 3.82 -2.10 30.44
N SER A 459 3.84 -2.57 31.69
CA SER A 459 2.65 -2.91 32.47
C SER A 459 1.88 -1.64 32.89
N PHE A 460 0.55 -1.72 32.85
CA PHE A 460 -0.34 -0.66 33.35
C PHE A 460 -0.64 -0.80 34.85
N GLY A 461 -0.17 -1.87 35.50
CA GLY A 461 -0.38 -2.14 36.92
C GLY A 461 -1.82 -2.55 37.23
N MET A 462 -2.51 -3.19 36.29
CA MET A 462 -3.92 -3.56 36.45
C MET A 462 -4.07 -4.94 37.10
N GLU A 463 -5.09 -5.09 37.95
CA GLU A 463 -5.45 -6.38 38.53
C GLU A 463 -6.24 -7.23 37.53
N ALA A 464 -5.95 -8.54 37.51
CA ALA A 464 -6.64 -9.48 36.65
C ALA A 464 -7.98 -9.92 37.27
N GLU A 465 -9.05 -9.83 36.49
CA GLU A 465 -10.37 -10.34 36.80
C GLU A 465 -10.66 -11.60 35.97
N TYR A 466 -11.29 -12.61 36.58
CA TYR A 466 -11.67 -13.86 35.90
C TYR A 466 -13.18 -13.93 35.76
N LEU A 467 -13.66 -13.76 34.53
CA LEU A 467 -15.09 -13.60 34.24
C LEU A 467 -15.73 -14.94 33.83
N SER A 468 -16.85 -15.29 34.45
CA SER A 468 -17.65 -16.44 33.99
C SER A 468 -18.37 -16.11 32.67
N GLU A 469 -18.65 -17.13 31.84
CA GLU A 469 -19.37 -16.91 30.57
C GLU A 469 -20.72 -16.22 30.74
N ASN A 470 -21.44 -16.56 31.83
CA ASN A 470 -22.74 -15.95 32.12
C ASN A 470 -22.58 -14.46 32.44
N TYR A 471 -21.55 -14.10 33.20
CA TYR A 471 -21.25 -12.70 33.51
C TYR A 471 -20.83 -11.92 32.26
N VAL A 472 -20.03 -12.52 31.37
CA VAL A 472 -19.67 -11.88 30.07
C VAL A 472 -20.92 -11.61 29.21
N LYS A 473 -21.89 -12.52 29.19
CA LYS A 473 -23.16 -12.30 28.47
C LYS A 473 -23.97 -11.16 29.08
N GLU A 474 -23.97 -11.05 30.41
CA GLU A 474 -24.62 -9.96 31.13
C GLU A 474 -23.97 -8.60 30.83
N LEU A 475 -22.64 -8.52 30.91
CA LEU A 475 -21.87 -7.31 30.56
C LEU A 475 -22.20 -6.83 29.14
N LYS A 476 -22.15 -7.74 28.16
CA LYS A 476 -22.50 -7.42 26.76
C LYS A 476 -23.96 -6.97 26.60
N LYS A 477 -24.89 -7.55 27.37
CA LYS A 477 -26.31 -7.15 27.37
C LYS A 477 -26.51 -5.75 27.95
N ASN A 478 -25.70 -5.37 28.94
CA ASN A 478 -25.69 -4.05 29.55
C ASN A 478 -24.98 -2.98 28.69
N GLY A 479 -24.39 -3.39 27.57
CA GLY A 479 -23.71 -2.50 26.61
C GLY A 479 -22.19 -2.48 26.75
N ASP A 480 -21.62 -3.08 27.79
CA ASP A 480 -20.18 -3.09 28.03
C ASP A 480 -19.42 -3.87 26.95
N ILE A 481 -18.19 -3.44 26.72
CA ILE A 481 -17.34 -3.99 25.65
C ILE A 481 -16.42 -5.06 26.26
N VAL A 482 -16.45 -6.27 25.71
CA VAL A 482 -15.56 -7.36 26.11
C VAL A 482 -14.78 -7.85 24.88
N ILE A 483 -13.45 -7.78 24.93
CA ILE A 483 -12.53 -8.12 23.84
C ILE A 483 -11.54 -9.19 24.32
N GLY A 484 -11.28 -10.20 23.49
CA GLY A 484 -10.24 -11.21 23.77
C GLY A 484 -10.63 -12.35 24.71
N TYR A 485 -11.84 -12.33 25.28
CA TYR A 485 -12.34 -13.42 26.13
C TYR A 485 -12.38 -14.78 25.42
N LYS A 486 -11.79 -15.81 26.02
CA LYS A 486 -11.83 -17.20 25.54
C LYS A 486 -12.58 -18.12 26.48
N ASP A 487 -12.28 -18.04 27.78
CA ASP A 487 -12.82 -18.90 28.82
C ASP A 487 -12.69 -18.23 30.21
N ALA A 488 -13.19 -18.91 31.26
CA ALA A 488 -13.14 -18.42 32.63
C ALA A 488 -11.72 -18.38 33.24
N GLU A 489 -10.72 -18.97 32.58
CA GLU A 489 -9.31 -18.94 32.98
C GLU A 489 -8.55 -17.79 32.30
N THR A 490 -9.18 -17.12 31.34
CA THR A 490 -8.58 -15.99 30.62
C THR A 490 -8.56 -14.76 31.55
N PRO A 491 -7.38 -14.18 31.84
CA PRO A 491 -7.31 -12.95 32.62
C PRO A 491 -7.90 -11.78 31.83
N MET A 492 -8.81 -11.04 32.45
CA MET A 492 -9.45 -9.87 31.89
C MET A 492 -9.11 -8.64 32.73
N TYR A 493 -8.88 -7.52 32.08
CA TYR A 493 -8.52 -6.26 32.73
C TYR A 493 -9.57 -5.22 32.43
N LYS A 494 -10.04 -4.52 33.47
CA LYS A 494 -11.05 -3.49 33.37
C LYS A 494 -10.42 -2.14 33.04
N TYR A 495 -10.79 -1.61 31.88
CA TYR A 495 -10.41 -0.28 31.40
C TYR A 495 -11.49 0.75 31.76
N GLY A 496 -11.07 2.01 31.87
CA GLY A 496 -11.94 3.14 32.22
C GLY A 496 -13.09 3.37 31.23
N GLU A 497 -14.12 4.09 31.70
CA GLU A 497 -15.31 4.49 30.92
C GLU A 497 -14.94 5.35 29.70
N ASP A 498 -13.87 6.13 29.79
CA ASP A 498 -13.31 6.94 28.71
C ASP A 498 -12.89 6.07 27.52
N ILE A 499 -12.18 4.96 27.79
CA ILE A 499 -11.75 4.00 26.76
C ILE A 499 -12.95 3.28 26.16
N ALA A 500 -13.89 2.86 27.00
CA ALA A 500 -15.11 2.20 26.56
C ALA A 500 -15.93 3.11 25.62
N THR A 501 -16.05 4.39 25.98
CA THR A 501 -16.75 5.40 25.18
C THR A 501 -16.03 5.64 23.86
N MET A 502 -14.70 5.77 23.86
CA MET A 502 -13.92 5.91 22.61
C MET A 502 -14.12 4.73 21.66
N GLU A 503 -14.13 3.49 22.16
CA GLU A 503 -14.40 2.30 21.32
C GLU A 503 -15.84 2.25 20.81
N TYR A 504 -16.80 2.71 21.61
CA TYR A 504 -18.19 2.82 21.18
C TYR A 504 -18.36 3.87 20.07
N GLU A 505 -17.74 5.04 20.19
CA GLU A 505 -17.74 6.07 19.15
C GLU A 505 -17.14 5.57 17.83
N LYS A 506 -16.06 4.79 17.88
CA LYS A 506 -15.49 4.13 16.68
C LYS A 506 -16.51 3.23 15.98
N LYS A 507 -17.29 2.45 16.74
CA LYS A 507 -18.37 1.59 16.20
C LYS A 507 -19.48 2.42 15.55
N VAL A 508 -19.94 3.48 16.22
CA VAL A 508 -20.96 4.42 15.69
C VAL A 508 -20.50 4.99 14.34
N ILE A 509 -19.28 5.51 14.29
CA ILE A 509 -18.68 6.08 13.07
C ILE A 509 -18.58 5.00 11.98
N SER A 510 -18.23 3.78 12.35
CA SER A 510 -18.11 2.67 11.40
C SER A 510 -19.42 2.26 10.77
N VAL A 511 -20.50 2.19 11.55
CA VAL A 511 -21.85 1.93 11.02
C VAL A 511 -22.20 3.00 9.99
N GLY A 512 -21.96 4.27 10.30
CA GLY A 512 -22.20 5.37 9.37
C GLY A 512 -21.35 5.29 8.09
N VAL A 513 -20.05 5.04 8.23
CA VAL A 513 -19.12 4.94 7.08
C VAL A 513 -19.50 3.78 6.16
N TRP A 514 -19.74 2.58 6.70
CA TRP A 514 -20.00 1.40 5.87
C TRP A 514 -21.40 1.41 5.24
N VAL A 515 -22.42 1.89 5.95
CA VAL A 515 -23.76 2.09 5.35
C VAL A 515 -23.70 3.18 4.27
N GLY A 516 -22.94 4.26 4.49
CA GLY A 516 -22.70 5.29 3.49
C GLY A 516 -22.01 4.74 2.24
N ILE A 517 -20.96 3.94 2.39
CA ILE A 517 -20.27 3.29 1.26
C ILE A 517 -21.23 2.35 0.50
N LEU A 518 -22.02 1.55 1.22
CA LEU A 518 -23.00 0.65 0.60
C LEU A 518 -24.05 1.44 -0.19
N ALA A 519 -24.60 2.51 0.41
CA ALA A 519 -25.54 3.39 -0.26
C ALA A 519 -24.94 4.03 -1.52
N LEU A 520 -23.67 4.47 -1.46
CA LEU A 520 -22.97 5.01 -2.63
C LEU A 520 -22.88 3.98 -3.75
N LEU A 521 -22.51 2.73 -3.44
CA LEU A 521 -22.40 1.66 -4.43
C LEU A 521 -23.75 1.36 -5.09
N VAL A 522 -24.82 1.28 -4.31
CA VAL A 522 -26.19 1.05 -4.81
C VAL A 522 -26.64 2.22 -5.69
N LEU A 523 -26.46 3.45 -5.23
CA LEU A 523 -26.82 4.66 -6.00
C LEU A 523 -26.04 4.74 -7.31
N CYS A 524 -24.74 4.45 -7.29
CA CYS A 524 -23.92 4.38 -8.50
C CYS A 524 -24.41 3.29 -9.46
N ALA A 525 -24.75 2.09 -8.97
CA ALA A 525 -25.27 1.01 -9.80
C ALA A 525 -26.60 1.37 -10.47
N VAL A 526 -27.52 2.00 -9.74
CA VAL A 526 -28.81 2.50 -10.27
C VAL A 526 -28.59 3.61 -11.30
N LEU A 527 -27.63 4.50 -11.08
CA LEU A 527 -27.30 5.57 -12.03
C LEU A 527 -26.67 5.03 -13.33
N CYS A 528 -25.92 3.94 -13.26
CA CYS A 528 -25.38 3.24 -14.41
C CYS A 528 -26.45 2.47 -15.19
N SER A 529 -27.42 1.84 -14.52
CA SER A 529 -28.51 1.10 -15.19
C SER A 529 -29.56 2.02 -15.82
N GLY A 530 -29.82 3.20 -15.24
CA GLY A 530 -30.76 4.20 -15.79
C GLY A 530 -30.28 4.95 -17.04
N GLY A 531 -29.06 4.69 -17.53
CA GLY A 531 -28.51 5.26 -18.78
C GLY A 531 -28.88 4.50 -20.05
N SER A 532 -29.38 3.27 -19.93
CA SER A 532 -29.86 2.45 -21.04
C SER A 532 -31.29 2.86 -21.42
N LYS A 533 -31.45 3.88 -22.27
CA LYS A 533 -32.74 4.07 -22.97
C LYS A 533 -32.96 2.86 -23.88
N LYS A 534 -33.96 2.03 -23.55
CA LYS A 534 -34.50 1.00 -24.47
C LYS A 534 -34.82 1.66 -25.82
N PRO A 535 -34.49 1.05 -26.97
CA PRO A 535 -34.92 1.59 -28.26
C PRO A 535 -36.44 1.62 -28.27
N LYS A 536 -37.02 2.81 -28.52
CA LYS A 536 -38.43 2.91 -28.89
C LYS A 536 -38.56 2.21 -30.24
N ILE A 537 -39.10 1.00 -30.23
CA ILE A 537 -39.66 0.40 -31.44
C ILE A 537 -40.87 1.26 -31.78
N VAL A 538 -40.72 2.09 -32.81
CA VAL A 538 -41.86 2.70 -33.51
C VAL A 538 -42.38 1.59 -34.41
N ILE A 539 -43.60 1.14 -34.13
CA ILE A 539 -44.37 0.25 -35.01
C ILE A 539 -44.83 1.05 -36.22
#